data_AF-A0A9N9B7W4-F1
#
_entry.id   AF-A0A9N9B7W4-F1
#
_cell.length_a   1.000
_cell.length_b   1.000
_cell.length_c   1.000
_cell.angle_alpha   90.00
_cell.angle_beta   90.00
_cell.angle_gamma   90.00
#
_symmetry.space_group_name_H-M   'P 1'
#
loop_
_entity.id
_entity.type
_entity.pdbx_description
1 polymer ?
#
loop_
_entity_poly.entity_id
_entity_poly.type
_entity_poly.pdbx_seq_one_letter_code
_entity_poly.pdbx_strand_id
1 'polypeptide(L)'
;MNKAIALSNSNNNNNYNNNYNNTNINQNYNYNYNLVDDNIITGRLLSRLLQQKFKHEVTCVLSGQEALKQLSISTFDLIFMDIDMPELSGIDTSIKIRESNIALEKNRKIPILAYTTNKWDDKFSKAGM
;
A
#
# COMPACT_ATOMS: atom_id res chain seq x y z
N MET A 1 -19.93 -20.43 35.30
CA MET A 1 -19.49 -21.54 36.17
C MET A 1 -17.98 -21.37 36.37
N ASN A 2 -17.55 -20.90 37.57
CA ASN A 2 -16.22 -20.94 38.24
C ASN A 2 -14.95 -20.59 37.43
N LYS A 3 -13.96 -19.77 37.84
CA LYS A 3 -13.39 -19.24 39.12
C LYS A 3 -12.44 -18.08 38.71
N ALA A 4 -12.41 -16.88 39.31
CA ALA A 4 -11.80 -16.43 40.57
C ALA A 4 -10.24 -16.22 40.57
N ILE A 5 -9.83 -14.94 40.79
CA ILE A 5 -8.67 -14.42 41.59
C ILE A 5 -7.26 -14.50 40.90
N ALA A 6 -6.36 -13.50 40.87
CA ALA A 6 -5.89 -12.57 41.91
C ALA A 6 -5.34 -11.22 41.38
N LEU A 7 -5.45 -10.19 42.22
CA LEU A 7 -4.75 -8.89 42.16
C LEU A 7 -3.42 -8.95 42.93
N SER A 8 -2.38 -8.26 42.46
CA SER A 8 -1.45 -7.54 43.36
C SER A 8 -0.62 -6.44 42.66
N ASN A 9 -0.83 -5.22 43.18
CA ASN A 9 -0.10 -3.95 43.17
C ASN A 9 1.40 -3.92 42.79
N SER A 10 1.83 -2.84 42.09
CA SER A 10 2.54 -1.70 42.73
C SER A 10 2.97 -0.58 41.75
N ASN A 11 2.42 0.62 42.01
CA ASN A 11 2.99 1.97 41.97
C ASN A 11 3.62 2.64 40.71
N ASN A 12 2.92 3.72 40.35
CA ASN A 12 3.36 5.10 40.11
C ASN A 12 3.94 5.56 38.75
N ASN A 13 3.08 6.39 38.12
CA ASN A 13 3.37 7.69 37.51
C ASN A 13 4.20 7.74 36.23
N ASN A 14 3.50 7.93 35.10
CA ASN A 14 3.57 9.21 34.39
C ASN A 14 2.37 9.37 33.44
N ASN A 15 1.61 10.45 33.70
CA ASN A 15 0.52 10.95 32.88
C ASN A 15 1.04 11.46 31.53
N TYR A 16 0.87 10.67 30.48
CA TYR A 16 0.59 11.19 29.15
C TYR A 16 -0.65 10.46 28.63
N ASN A 17 -1.76 11.19 28.59
CA ASN A 17 -3.02 10.75 27.99
C ASN A 17 -2.80 10.47 26.50
N ASN A 18 -2.48 9.23 26.15
CA ASN A 18 -2.63 8.74 24.78
C ASN A 18 -3.99 8.06 24.68
N ASN A 19 -5.00 8.87 24.34
CA ASN A 19 -6.33 8.46 23.90
C ASN A 19 -6.30 7.72 22.55
N TYR A 20 -5.36 6.81 22.34
CA TYR A 20 -5.48 5.75 21.33
C TYR A 20 -6.08 4.53 22.01
N ASN A 21 -7.33 4.69 22.46
CA ASN A 21 -8.14 3.58 22.90
C ASN A 21 -8.33 2.62 21.72
N ASN A 22 -7.56 1.54 21.75
CA ASN A 22 -8.07 0.19 21.54
C ASN A 22 -9.10 0.05 20.41
N THR A 23 -8.75 0.44 19.18
CA THR A 23 -9.42 -0.16 18.03
C THR A 23 -8.88 -1.56 17.91
N ASN A 24 -9.67 -2.53 18.36
CA ASN A 24 -9.51 -3.94 18.01
C ASN A 24 -9.56 -4.08 16.48
N ILE A 25 -8.46 -3.81 15.77
CA ILE A 25 -8.27 -4.22 14.38
C ILE A 25 -7.97 -5.73 14.36
N ASN A 26 -8.92 -6.51 14.85
CA ASN A 26 -9.05 -7.93 14.52
C ASN A 26 -9.91 -8.04 13.26
N GLN A 27 -9.43 -7.44 12.17
CA GLN A 27 -9.97 -7.69 10.84
C GLN A 27 -8.79 -8.20 10.00
N ASN A 28 -8.70 -9.52 9.81
CA ASN A 28 -7.77 -10.13 8.87
C ASN A 28 -8.26 -9.87 7.45
N TYR A 29 -8.19 -8.63 6.96
CA TYR A 29 -8.41 -8.35 5.55
C TYR A 29 -7.16 -8.77 4.77
N ASN A 30 -7.28 -9.75 3.87
CA ASN A 30 -6.23 -10.11 2.93
C ASN A 30 -6.40 -9.26 1.66
N TYR A 31 -5.86 -8.04 1.66
CA TYR A 31 -5.81 -7.22 0.45
C TYR A 31 -4.72 -7.70 -0.49
N ASN A 32 -4.96 -7.54 -1.79
CA ASN A 32 -3.96 -7.80 -2.83
C ASN A 32 -3.42 -6.48 -3.39
N TYR A 33 -2.12 -6.28 -3.25
CA TYR A 33 -1.43 -5.05 -3.65
C TYR A 33 -0.56 -5.28 -4.89
N ASN A 34 -0.59 -4.31 -5.81
CA ASN A 34 0.42 -4.23 -6.86
C ASN A 34 1.47 -3.19 -6.43
N LEU A 35 2.74 -3.61 -6.37
CA LEU A 35 3.84 -2.72 -6.01
C LEU A 35 4.74 -2.53 -7.23
N VAL A 36 4.88 -1.28 -7.65
CA VAL A 36 5.57 -0.87 -8.87
C VAL A 36 6.77 -0.03 -8.49
N ASP A 37 7.97 -0.54 -8.74
CA ASP A 37 9.26 0.09 -8.43
C ASP A 37 10.34 -0.51 -9.33
N ASP A 38 11.10 0.29 -10.07
CA ASP A 38 12.19 -0.20 -10.90
C ASP A 38 13.41 -0.65 -10.05
N ASN A 39 13.45 -0.27 -8.78
CA ASN A 39 14.45 -0.71 -7.81
C ASN A 39 14.03 -2.00 -7.10
N ILE A 40 14.66 -3.11 -7.49
CA ILE A 40 14.44 -4.44 -6.91
C ILE A 40 14.67 -4.48 -5.38
N ILE A 41 15.54 -3.65 -4.82
CA ILE A 41 15.82 -3.62 -3.38
C ILE A 41 14.64 -2.99 -2.64
N THR A 42 14.17 -1.83 -3.12
CA THR A 42 12.99 -1.16 -2.55
C THR A 42 11.76 -2.04 -2.66
N GLY A 43 11.53 -2.64 -3.82
CA GLY A 43 10.40 -3.55 -4.04
C GLY A 43 10.40 -4.76 -3.08
N ARG A 44 11.56 -5.38 -2.85
CA ARG A 44 11.70 -6.49 -1.88
C ARG A 44 11.51 -6.04 -0.44
N LEU A 45 12.01 -4.86 -0.08
CA LEU A 45 11.86 -4.31 1.27
C LEU A 45 10.40 -4.02 1.57
N LEU A 46 9.73 -3.25 0.70
CA LEU A 46 8.33 -2.87 0.88
C LEU A 46 7.41 -4.09 0.86
N SER A 47 7.61 -5.03 -0.07
CA SER A 47 6.83 -6.28 -0.11
C SER A 47 6.93 -7.04 1.21
N ARG A 48 8.14 -7.18 1.77
CA ARG A 48 8.35 -7.86 3.05
C ARG A 48 7.67 -7.12 4.21
N LEU A 49 7.78 -5.80 4.26
CA LEU A 49 7.15 -4.99 5.31
C LEU A 49 5.62 -5.14 5.28
N LEU A 50 5.03 -5.06 4.08
CA LEU A 50 3.59 -5.19 3.87
C LEU A 50 3.08 -6.60 4.25
N GLN A 51 3.80 -7.64 3.82
CA GLN A 51 3.47 -9.03 4.13
C GLN A 51 3.61 -9.34 5.63
N GLN A 52 4.71 -8.93 6.27
CA GLN A 52 4.99 -9.29 7.67
C GLN A 52 4.11 -8.54 8.67
N LYS A 53 3.86 -7.24 8.44
CA LYS A 53 3.09 -6.42 9.39
C LYS A 53 1.59 -6.56 9.21
N PHE A 54 1.13 -6.73 7.97
CA PHE A 54 -0.29 -6.62 7.64
C PHE A 54 -0.87 -7.86 6.97
N LYS A 55 -0.05 -8.88 6.66
CA LYS A 55 -0.49 -10.16 6.06
C LYS A 55 -1.24 -9.98 4.73
N HIS A 56 -0.85 -8.98 3.95
CA HIS A 56 -1.39 -8.74 2.61
C HIS A 56 -0.58 -9.44 1.54
N GLU A 57 -1.23 -9.79 0.43
CA GLU A 57 -0.56 -10.28 -0.76
C GLU A 57 0.04 -9.12 -1.55
N VAL A 58 1.26 -9.30 -2.05
CA VAL A 58 1.97 -8.25 -2.80
C VAL A 58 2.53 -8.86 -4.08
N THR A 59 2.08 -8.33 -5.21
CA THR A 59 2.66 -8.60 -6.53
C THR A 59 3.57 -7.44 -6.89
N CYS A 60 4.89 -7.66 -6.82
CA CYS A 60 5.90 -6.69 -7.19
C CYS A 60 6.21 -6.78 -8.69
N VAL A 61 6.27 -5.63 -9.36
CA VAL A 61 6.66 -5.47 -10.78
C VAL A 61 7.69 -4.35 -10.90
N LEU A 62 8.55 -4.42 -11.91
CA LEU A 62 9.75 -3.58 -12.02
C LEU A 62 9.66 -2.47 -13.08
N SER A 63 8.48 -2.24 -13.64
CA SER A 63 8.25 -1.16 -14.60
C SER A 63 6.77 -0.83 -14.74
N GLY A 64 6.47 0.36 -15.28
CA GLY A 64 5.11 0.75 -15.64
C GLY A 64 4.47 -0.18 -16.68
N GLN A 65 5.25 -0.72 -17.61
CA GLN A 65 4.80 -1.67 -18.63
C GLN A 65 4.38 -3.00 -18.00
N GLU A 66 5.18 -3.53 -17.07
CA GLU A 66 4.82 -4.73 -16.31
C GLU A 66 3.58 -4.49 -15.45
N ALA A 67 3.45 -3.31 -14.84
CA ALA A 67 2.25 -2.93 -14.10
C ALA A 67 1.01 -2.94 -14.98
N LEU A 68 1.04 -2.29 -16.15
CA LEU A 68 -0.08 -2.29 -17.10
C LEU A 68 -0.43 -3.71 -17.56
N LYS A 69 0.56 -4.55 -17.84
CA LYS A 69 0.34 -5.96 -18.18
C LYS A 69 -0.35 -6.70 -17.04
N GLN A 70 0.13 -6.55 -15.81
CA GLN A 70 -0.43 -7.24 -14.65
C GLN A 70 -1.87 -6.77 -14.35
N LEU A 71 -2.13 -5.47 -14.48
CA LEU A 71 -3.45 -4.86 -14.26
C LEU A 71 -4.48 -5.24 -15.35
N SER A 72 -4.05 -5.78 -16.48
CA SER A 72 -4.94 -6.30 -17.53
C SER A 72 -5.43 -7.72 -17.26
N ILE A 73 -4.73 -8.49 -16.41
CA ILE A 73 -5.03 -9.90 -16.14
C ILE A 73 -5.37 -10.21 -14.68
N SER A 74 -5.15 -9.27 -13.76
CA SER A 74 -5.36 -9.47 -12.32
C SER A 74 -5.92 -8.21 -11.69
N THR A 75 -6.77 -8.37 -10.69
CA THR A 75 -7.33 -7.24 -9.93
C THR A 75 -6.61 -7.04 -8.61
N PHE A 76 -6.45 -5.78 -8.23
CA PHE A 76 -5.83 -5.37 -6.98
C PHE A 76 -6.77 -4.47 -6.18
N ASP A 77 -6.42 -4.21 -4.93
CA ASP A 77 -7.15 -3.32 -4.04
C ASP A 77 -6.43 -1.98 -3.84
N LEU A 78 -5.11 -1.96 -4.07
CA LEU A 78 -4.25 -0.77 -3.99
C LEU A 78 -3.05 -0.95 -4.91
N ILE A 79 -2.58 0.15 -5.51
CA ILE A 79 -1.33 0.22 -6.26
C ILE A 79 -0.36 1.10 -5.48
N PHE A 80 0.82 0.58 -5.17
CA PHE A 80 1.97 1.39 -4.74
C PHE A 80 2.79 1.73 -5.97
N MET A 81 3.00 3.01 -6.24
CA MET A 81 3.63 3.49 -7.47
C MET A 81 4.85 4.34 -7.14
N ASP A 82 6.03 3.90 -7.55
CA ASP A 82 7.15 4.81 -7.67
C ASP A 82 6.92 5.78 -8.84
N ILE A 83 7.36 7.02 -8.67
CA ILE A 83 7.18 8.08 -9.67
C ILE A 83 8.27 8.03 -10.74
N ASP A 84 9.51 7.77 -10.33
CA ASP A 84 10.71 8.03 -11.14
C ASP A 84 11.26 6.76 -11.77
N MET A 85 10.45 6.13 -12.64
CA MET A 85 10.84 4.93 -13.37
C MET A 85 11.32 5.24 -14.80
N PRO A 86 12.25 4.43 -15.36
CA PRO A 86 12.68 4.53 -16.75
C PRO A 86 11.58 4.12 -17.73
N GLU A 87 11.67 4.61 -18.97
CA GLU A 87 10.78 4.34 -20.10
C GLU A 87 9.33 4.83 -19.95
N LEU A 88 8.64 4.42 -18.89
CA LEU A 88 7.29 4.85 -18.55
C LEU A 88 7.24 5.27 -17.08
N SER A 89 7.14 6.57 -16.85
CA SER A 89 7.11 7.13 -15.50
C SER A 89 5.89 6.65 -14.72
N GLY A 90 5.92 6.75 -13.38
CA GLY A 90 4.76 6.42 -12.55
C GLY A 90 3.55 7.30 -12.82
N ILE A 91 3.79 8.56 -13.21
CA ILE A 91 2.74 9.50 -13.62
C ILE A 91 2.07 9.01 -14.91
N ASP A 92 2.86 8.76 -15.95
CA ASP A 92 2.33 8.31 -17.25
C ASP A 92 1.65 6.94 -17.12
N THR A 93 2.20 6.06 -16.28
CA THR A 93 1.60 4.78 -15.94
C THR A 93 0.24 4.99 -15.29
N SER A 94 0.13 5.89 -14.31
CA SER A 94 -1.12 6.18 -13.60
C SER A 94 -2.19 6.75 -14.55
N ILE A 95 -1.81 7.69 -15.42
CA ILE A 95 -2.70 8.22 -16.46
C ILE A 95 -3.20 7.07 -17.35
N LYS A 96 -2.31 6.20 -17.84
CA LYS A 96 -2.69 5.04 -18.65
C LYS A 96 -3.61 4.07 -17.90
N ILE A 97 -3.41 3.86 -16.60
CA ILE A 97 -4.31 3.03 -15.78
C ILE A 97 -5.73 3.62 -15.75
N ARG A 98 -5.88 4.95 -15.69
CA ARG A 98 -7.21 5.60 -15.64
C ARG A 98 -7.87 5.67 -17.01
N GLU A 99 -7.13 6.09 -18.03
CA GLU A 99 -7.68 6.53 -19.31
C GLU A 99 -7.74 5.43 -20.38
N SER A 100 -6.89 4.40 -20.28
CA SER A 100 -6.88 3.32 -21.27
C SER A 100 -7.77 2.14 -20.86
N ASN A 101 -8.18 1.35 -21.85
CA ASN A 101 -8.85 0.06 -21.64
C ASN A 101 -7.86 -1.10 -21.40
N ILE A 102 -6.59 -0.79 -21.06
CA ILE A 102 -5.57 -1.82 -20.78
C ILE A 102 -5.84 -2.48 -19.43
N ALA A 103 -6.09 -1.69 -18.39
CA ALA A 103 -6.38 -2.21 -17.06
C ALA A 103 -7.83 -2.68 -16.96
N LEU A 104 -8.05 -3.75 -16.19
CA LEU A 104 -9.40 -4.21 -15.84
C LEU A 104 -10.19 -3.08 -15.17
N GLU A 105 -11.51 -3.02 -15.42
CA GLU A 105 -12.40 -1.96 -14.93
C GLU A 105 -12.29 -1.67 -13.43
N LYS A 106 -12.08 -2.69 -12.60
CA LYS A 106 -11.84 -2.52 -11.16
C LYS A 106 -10.57 -1.68 -10.91
N ASN A 107 -9.46 -2.05 -11.53
CA ASN A 107 -8.15 -1.42 -11.34
C ASN A 107 -8.14 0.04 -11.80
N ARG A 108 -8.97 0.41 -12.77
CA ARG A 108 -9.11 1.80 -13.22
C ARG A 108 -9.61 2.74 -12.12
N LYS A 109 -10.22 2.21 -11.05
CA LYS A 109 -10.86 2.99 -9.97
C LYS A 109 -10.21 2.82 -8.60
N ILE A 110 -9.29 1.86 -8.43
CA ILE A 110 -8.63 1.64 -7.14
C ILE A 110 -7.62 2.75 -6.84
N PRO A 111 -7.34 3.06 -5.57
CA PRO A 111 -6.37 4.08 -5.20
C PRO A 111 -4.96 3.76 -5.73
N ILE A 112 -4.21 4.80 -6.05
CA ILE A 112 -2.77 4.73 -6.36
C ILE A 112 -2.07 5.53 -5.27
N LEU A 113 -1.25 4.87 -4.45
CA LEU A 113 -0.41 5.51 -3.45
C LEU A 113 0.97 5.72 -4.05
N ALA A 114 1.25 6.96 -4.43
CA ALA A 114 2.57 7.34 -4.91
C ALA A 114 3.55 7.48 -3.74
N TYR A 115 4.77 6.99 -3.93
CA TYR A 115 5.91 7.30 -3.07
C TYR A 115 7.07 7.74 -3.96
N THR A 116 7.83 8.72 -3.49
CA THR A 116 8.98 9.25 -4.21
C THR A 116 9.95 9.88 -3.23
N THR A 117 11.20 10.03 -3.65
CA THR A 117 12.19 10.84 -2.95
C THR A 117 12.18 12.31 -3.40
N ASN A 118 11.39 12.64 -4.42
CA ASN A 118 11.26 13.98 -4.97
C ASN A 118 10.25 14.85 -4.21
N LYS A 119 10.39 16.18 -4.36
CA LYS A 119 9.41 17.14 -3.83
C LYS A 119 8.08 16.99 -4.56
N TRP A 120 6.98 17.17 -3.83
CA TRP A 120 5.64 17.17 -4.39
C TRP A 120 5.48 18.22 -5.51
N ASP A 121 4.79 17.85 -6.59
CA ASP A 121 4.55 18.62 -7.82
C ASP A 121 3.07 18.45 -8.22
N ASP A 122 2.42 19.51 -8.70
CA ASP A 122 1.00 19.53 -9.08
C ASP A 122 0.62 18.46 -10.12
N LYS A 123 1.60 17.97 -10.90
CA LYS A 123 1.39 16.87 -11.85
C LYS A 123 0.92 15.57 -11.16
N PHE A 124 1.27 15.34 -9.89
CA PHE A 124 0.87 14.14 -9.16
C PHE A 124 -0.64 14.11 -8.90
N SER A 125 -1.21 15.21 -8.42
CA SER A 125 -2.65 15.32 -8.16
C SER A 125 -3.47 15.18 -9.45
N LYS A 126 -2.96 15.67 -10.58
CA LYS A 126 -3.63 15.51 -11.89
C LYS A 126 -3.64 14.05 -12.38
N ALA A 127 -2.69 13.23 -11.95
CA ALA A 127 -2.63 11.80 -12.28
C ALA A 127 -3.51 10.93 -11.35
N GLY A 128 -4.20 11.53 -10.37
CA GLY A 128 -5.04 10.81 -9.41
C GLY A 128 -4.25 10.07 -8.34
N MET A 129 -3.08 10.61 -7.98
CA MET A 129 -2.22 10.20 -6.85
C MET A 129 -2.50 11.03 -5.61
#